data_AF-A0A524QEU2-F1
#
_entry.id   AF-A0A524QEU2-F1
#
_cell.length_a   1.000
_cell.length_b   1.000
_cell.length_c   1.000
_cell.angle_alpha   90.00
_cell.angle_beta   90.00
_cell.angle_gamma   90.00
#
_symmetry.space_group_name_H-M   'P 1'
#
loop_
_entity.id
_entity.type
_entity.pdbx_description
1 polymer ?
#
loop_
_entity_poly.entity_id
_entity_poly.type
_entity_poly.pdbx_seq_one_letter_code
_entity_poly.pdbx_strand_id
1 'polypeptide(L)'
;MNLWDYYKLLGISQGATDAEIRKAYRMKAMEFHPDRNHSPGAQEIFVRITEAYQYLLSHPHTKGITEEEYRRYYQAWVDYRQAEARKKAEEYAKTSYKVFTRSPLYKSTTVIDGSMVFLGLGLAAAVIFISVYGYFDRMEKALTPEEEPSFTLMVLTLTLGAAYLIISLLYLSAWMAQKKRHNERTESQN
;
A
#
# COMPACT_ATOMS: atom_id res chain seq x y z
N MET A 1 -1.30 26.61 3.90
CA MET A 1 -0.84 26.31 5.25
C MET A 1 0.07 27.45 5.69
N ASN A 2 -0.25 28.13 6.78
CA ASN A 2 0.64 29.14 7.37
C ASN A 2 1.49 28.52 8.48
N LEU A 3 2.43 29.28 9.04
CA LEU A 3 3.31 28.79 10.13
C LEU A 3 2.48 28.34 11.35
N TRP A 4 1.42 29.09 11.64
CA TRP A 4 0.53 28.84 12.76
C TRP A 4 -0.20 27.50 12.66
N ASP A 5 -0.54 27.08 11.45
CA ASP A 5 -1.18 25.80 11.21
C ASP A 5 -0.25 24.64 11.59
N TYR A 6 1.07 24.77 11.42
CA TYR A 6 2.03 23.73 11.84
C TYR A 6 2.19 23.64 13.36
N TYR A 7 2.24 24.78 14.04
CA TYR A 7 2.22 24.80 15.51
C TYR A 7 0.92 24.22 16.07
N LYS A 8 -0.23 24.60 15.49
CA LYS A 8 -1.55 24.07 15.87
C LYS A 8 -1.67 22.58 15.58
N LEU A 9 -1.17 22.12 14.44
CA LEU A 9 -1.22 20.71 14.03
C LEU A 9 -0.42 19.82 15.00
N LEU A 10 0.74 20.30 15.46
CA LEU A 10 1.53 19.62 16.48
C LEU A 10 1.02 19.87 17.91
N GLY A 11 0.12 20.84 18.11
CA GLY A 11 -0.43 21.18 19.43
C GLY A 11 0.57 21.88 20.35
N ILE A 12 1.47 22.68 19.78
CA ILE A 12 2.53 23.40 20.52
C ILE A 12 2.39 24.92 20.34
N SER A 13 2.97 25.67 21.27
CA SER A 13 2.99 27.12 21.23
C SER A 13 4.00 27.65 20.22
N GLN A 14 3.78 28.88 19.77
CA GLN A 14 4.67 29.58 18.86
C GLN A 14 6.03 29.81 19.51
N GLY A 15 7.11 29.50 18.80
CA GLY A 15 8.47 29.57 19.35
C GLY A 15 8.80 28.46 20.33
N ALA A 16 8.06 27.35 20.29
CA ALA A 16 8.44 26.11 20.96
C ALA A 16 9.87 25.70 20.55
N THR A 17 10.61 25.19 21.52
CA THR A 17 11.97 24.69 21.32
C THR A 17 11.97 23.43 20.45
N ASP A 18 13.09 23.15 19.78
CA ASP A 18 13.27 21.92 19.02
C ASP A 18 12.96 20.65 19.83
N ALA A 19 13.23 20.68 21.14
CA ALA A 19 12.93 19.57 22.04
C ALA A 19 11.41 19.36 22.19
N GLU A 20 10.64 20.44 22.31
CA GLU A 20 9.18 20.41 22.37
C GLU A 20 8.56 19.97 21.04
N ILE A 21 9.09 20.47 19.91
CA ILE A 21 8.68 20.06 18.56
C ILE A 21 8.89 18.56 18.37
N ARG A 22 10.09 18.04 18.71
CA ARG A 22 10.40 16.61 18.65
C ARG A 22 9.49 15.78 19.55
N LYS A 23 9.17 16.27 20.74
CA LYS A 23 8.28 15.58 21.69
C LYS A 23 6.85 15.49 21.15
N ALA A 24 6.31 16.61 20.68
CA ALA A 24 4.97 16.69 20.12
C ALA A 24 4.82 15.80 18.88
N TYR A 25 5.82 15.82 17.98
CA TYR A 25 5.85 14.95 16.80
C TYR A 25 5.77 13.48 17.19
N ARG A 26 6.57 13.00 18.14
CA ARG A 26 6.55 11.58 18.56
C ARG A 26 5.17 11.15 19.06
N MET A 27 4.50 11.99 19.85
CA MET A 27 3.17 11.69 20.36
C MET A 27 2.14 11.60 19.22
N LYS A 28 2.14 12.59 18.32
CA LYS A 28 1.22 12.67 17.19
C LYS A 28 1.47 11.57 16.15
N ALA A 29 2.73 11.24 15.88
CA ALA A 29 3.10 10.15 14.98
C ALA A 29 2.62 8.78 15.49
N MET A 30 2.64 8.54 16.80
CA MET A 30 2.08 7.31 17.40
C MET A 30 0.55 7.24 17.31
N GLU A 31 -0.12 8.39 17.45
CA GLU A 31 -1.59 8.52 17.41
C GLU A 31 -2.17 8.30 16.00
N PHE A 32 -1.46 8.80 14.97
CA PHE A 32 -1.91 8.77 13.56
C PHE A 32 -1.15 7.77 12.68
N HIS A 33 -0.34 6.87 13.27
CA HIS A 33 0.38 5.87 12.50
C HIS A 33 -0.61 4.97 11.73
N PRO A 34 -0.42 4.73 10.42
CA PRO A 34 -1.35 3.94 9.59
C PRO A 34 -1.55 2.51 10.13
N ASP A 35 -0.53 1.91 10.75
CA ASP A 35 -0.67 0.57 11.36
C ASP A 35 -1.59 0.55 12.58
N ARG A 36 -1.73 1.66 13.31
CA ARG A 36 -2.48 1.74 14.57
C ARG A 36 -3.82 2.46 14.43
N ASN A 37 -3.95 3.33 13.44
CA ASN A 37 -5.11 4.17 13.22
C ASN A 37 -5.60 4.03 11.78
N HIS A 38 -6.67 3.24 11.60
CA HIS A 38 -7.25 2.92 10.30
C HIS A 38 -8.43 3.85 9.95
N SER A 39 -8.59 4.95 10.68
CA SER A 39 -9.67 5.90 10.41
C SER A 39 -9.47 6.58 9.04
N PRO A 40 -10.56 6.85 8.30
CA PRO A 40 -10.48 7.58 7.04
C PRO A 40 -9.89 8.97 7.31
N GLY A 41 -8.72 9.25 6.74
CA GLY A 41 -7.98 10.51 6.91
C GLY A 41 -6.78 10.47 7.85
N ALA A 42 -6.56 9.38 8.62
CA ALA A 42 -5.39 9.27 9.49
C ALA A 42 -4.05 9.37 8.73
N GLN A 43 -3.99 8.76 7.54
CA GLN A 43 -2.81 8.83 6.67
C GLN A 43 -2.51 10.26 6.22
N GLU A 44 -3.53 11.03 5.83
CA GLU A 44 -3.35 12.43 5.43
C GLU A 44 -2.87 13.29 6.59
N ILE A 45 -3.45 13.09 7.77
CA ILE A 45 -3.03 13.79 9.00
C ILE A 45 -1.58 13.44 9.36
N PHE A 46 -1.18 12.16 9.25
CA PHE A 46 0.19 11.71 9.50
C PHE A 46 1.21 12.36 8.56
N VAL A 47 0.88 12.46 7.27
CA VAL A 47 1.70 13.16 6.27
C VAL A 47 1.87 14.63 6.66
N ARG A 48 0.79 15.32 7.03
CA ARG A 48 0.82 16.73 7.45
C ARG A 48 1.62 16.94 8.75
N ILE A 49 1.51 16.06 9.73
CA ILE A 49 2.30 16.11 10.98
C ILE A 49 3.79 15.95 10.70
N THR A 50 4.15 15.03 9.81
CA THR A 50 5.54 14.80 9.41
C THR A 50 6.10 15.99 8.63
N GLU A 51 5.28 16.60 7.77
CA GLU A 51 5.63 17.83 7.06
C GLU A 51 5.91 18.98 8.04
N ALA A 52 5.00 19.23 8.98
CA ALA A 52 5.14 20.24 10.02
C ALA A 52 6.44 20.06 10.83
N TYR A 53 6.71 18.83 11.24
CA TYR A 53 7.92 18.49 11.99
C TYR A 53 9.21 18.78 11.21
N GLN A 54 9.28 18.35 9.94
CA GLN A 54 10.46 18.56 9.09
C GLN A 54 10.71 20.04 8.87
N TYR A 55 9.67 20.79 8.52
CA TYR A 55 9.77 22.22 8.29
C TYR A 55 10.20 22.98 9.55
N LEU A 56 9.60 22.62 10.70
CA LEU A 56 9.89 23.30 11.96
C LEU A 56 11.31 23.02 12.49
N LEU A 57 11.96 21.93 12.10
CA LEU A 57 13.36 21.70 12.46
C LEU A 57 14.36 22.28 11.46
N SER A 58 13.96 22.50 10.21
CA SER A 58 14.88 22.97 9.16
C SER A 58 14.95 24.49 9.03
N HIS A 59 13.99 25.24 9.59
CA HIS A 59 13.94 26.70 9.49
C HIS A 59 13.98 27.38 10.85
N PRO A 60 14.53 28.60 10.95
CA PRO A 60 14.40 29.43 12.13
C PRO A 60 12.94 29.90 12.30
N HIS A 61 12.36 29.72 13.49
CA HIS A 61 11.03 30.27 13.85
C HIS A 61 11.12 31.45 14.81
N THR A 62 12.21 32.19 14.71
CA THR A 62 12.47 33.36 15.54
C THR A 62 11.31 34.35 15.47
N LYS A 63 10.94 34.93 16.63
CA LYS A 63 9.90 35.96 16.72
C LYS A 63 10.27 37.11 15.77
N GLY A 64 9.36 37.48 14.86
CA GLY A 64 9.50 38.63 13.97
C GLY A 64 9.45 38.35 12.47
N ILE A 65 9.34 37.10 12.03
CA ILE A 65 9.14 36.76 10.60
C ILE A 65 7.74 37.18 10.18
N THR A 66 7.65 37.96 9.10
CA THR A 66 6.36 38.37 8.52
C THR A 66 5.71 37.21 7.76
N GLU A 67 4.38 37.25 7.58
CA GLU A 67 3.64 36.23 6.81
C GLU A 67 4.13 36.08 5.36
N GLU A 68 4.64 37.17 4.77
CA GLU A 68 5.18 37.19 3.40
C GLU A 68 6.53 36.47 3.32
N GLU A 69 7.44 36.79 4.26
CA GLU A 69 8.73 36.11 4.38
C GLU A 69 8.55 34.62 4.66
N TYR A 70 7.62 34.27 5.56
CA TYR A 70 7.27 32.88 5.82
C TYR A 70 6.81 32.16 4.54
N ARG A 71 5.89 32.77 3.77
CA ARG A 71 5.41 32.19 2.51
C ARG A 71 6.55 31.96 1.53
N ARG A 72 7.50 32.89 1.46
CA ARG A 72 8.70 32.76 0.62
C ARG A 72 9.59 31.59 1.07
N TYR A 73 9.86 31.46 2.37
CA TYR A 73 10.64 30.33 2.91
C TYR A 73 9.93 28.99 2.70
N TYR A 74 8.61 28.95 2.95
CA TYR A 74 7.81 27.75 2.72
C TYR A 74 7.82 27.33 1.25
N GLN A 75 7.60 28.27 0.33
CA GLN A 75 7.64 27.99 -1.11
C GLN A 75 9.01 27.47 -1.53
N ALA A 76 10.09 28.11 -1.08
CA ALA A 76 11.45 27.66 -1.36
C ALA A 76 11.73 26.24 -0.82
N TRP A 77 11.21 25.89 0.35
CA TRP A 77 11.33 24.55 0.92
C TRP A 77 10.55 23.49 0.13
N VAL A 78 9.32 23.82 -0.29
CA VAL A 78 8.52 22.95 -1.16
C VAL A 78 9.24 22.73 -2.49
N ASP A 79 9.71 23.79 -3.13
CA ASP A 79 10.44 23.74 -4.39
C ASP A 79 11.73 22.92 -4.25
N TYR A 80 12.46 23.09 -3.14
CA TYR A 80 13.65 22.29 -2.80
C TYR A 80 13.31 20.79 -2.66
N ARG A 81 12.27 20.43 -1.89
CA ARG A 81 11.86 19.04 -1.72
C ARG A 81 11.38 18.41 -3.02
N GLN A 82 10.66 19.16 -3.86
CA GLN A 82 10.25 18.69 -5.18
C GLN A 82 11.46 18.50 -6.10
N ALA A 83 12.44 19.40 -6.06
CA ALA A 83 13.69 19.26 -6.80
C ALA A 83 14.51 18.05 -6.33
N GLU A 84 14.56 17.77 -5.02
CA GLU A 84 15.24 16.58 -4.47
C GLU A 84 14.52 15.28 -4.86
N ALA A 85 13.18 15.24 -4.73
CA ALA A 85 12.37 14.11 -5.17
C ALA A 85 12.55 13.86 -6.68
N ARG A 86 12.59 14.93 -7.48
CA ARG A 86 12.89 14.89 -8.90
C ARG A 86 14.31 14.38 -9.17
N LYS A 87 15.32 14.85 -8.43
CA LYS A 87 16.70 14.35 -8.55
C LYS A 87 16.78 12.86 -8.25
N LYS A 88 16.12 12.39 -7.18
CA LYS A 88 16.03 10.96 -6.87
C LYS A 88 15.35 10.20 -8.01
N ALA A 89 14.23 10.70 -8.53
CA ALA A 89 13.54 10.09 -9.67
C ALA A 89 14.40 10.07 -10.94
N GLU A 90 15.15 11.14 -11.22
CA GLU A 90 16.09 11.23 -12.35
C GLU A 90 17.30 10.29 -12.17
N GLU A 91 17.82 10.18 -10.95
CA GLU A 91 18.89 9.23 -10.60
C GLU A 91 18.42 7.78 -10.76
N TYR A 92 17.18 7.48 -10.33
CA TYR A 92 16.53 6.19 -10.59
C TYR A 92 16.29 5.96 -12.08
N ALA A 93 15.86 6.97 -12.85
CA ALA A 93 15.65 6.85 -14.29
C ALA A 93 16.96 6.66 -15.08
N LYS A 94 18.06 7.23 -14.59
CA LYS A 94 19.41 7.05 -15.14
C LYS A 94 20.04 5.73 -14.72
N THR A 95 19.55 5.11 -13.65
CA THR A 95 20.00 3.80 -13.20
C THR A 95 19.60 2.73 -14.21
N SER A 96 20.56 1.95 -14.71
CA SER A 96 20.33 0.90 -15.71
C SER A 96 19.20 -0.04 -15.27
N TYR A 97 18.32 -0.44 -16.21
CA TYR A 97 17.23 -1.40 -16.00
C TYR A 97 17.68 -2.68 -15.25
N LYS A 98 18.95 -3.10 -15.42
CA LYS A 98 19.58 -4.25 -14.75
C LYS A 98 19.77 -4.05 -13.23
N VAL A 99 19.88 -2.80 -12.77
CA VAL A 99 19.96 -2.44 -11.34
C VAL A 99 18.56 -2.25 -10.76
N PHE A 100 17.61 -1.69 -11.53
CA PHE A 100 16.21 -1.57 -11.10
C PHE A 100 15.56 -2.93 -10.81
N THR A 101 15.78 -3.92 -11.69
CA THR A 101 15.29 -5.30 -11.50
C THR A 101 15.89 -6.01 -10.27
N ARG A 102 17.00 -5.52 -9.73
CA ARG A 102 17.62 -6.02 -8.50
C ARG A 102 17.16 -5.28 -7.24
N SER A 103 16.46 -4.15 -7.38
CA SER A 103 15.97 -3.36 -6.26
C SER A 103 14.90 -4.12 -5.46
N PRO A 104 14.77 -3.86 -4.14
CA PRO A 104 13.73 -4.49 -3.31
C PRO A 104 12.31 -4.24 -3.85
N LEU A 105 12.11 -3.08 -4.48
CA LEU A 105 10.81 -2.61 -4.98
C LEU A 105 10.32 -3.42 -6.19
N TYR A 106 11.23 -3.84 -7.08
CA TYR A 106 10.90 -4.72 -8.21
C TYR A 106 10.70 -6.18 -7.78
N LYS A 107 11.53 -6.66 -6.84
CA LYS A 107 11.41 -8.02 -6.28
C LYS A 107 10.12 -8.20 -5.49
N SER A 108 9.62 -7.17 -4.79
CA SER A 108 8.33 -7.26 -4.10
C SER A 108 7.17 -7.45 -5.07
N THR A 109 7.17 -6.77 -6.22
CA THR A 109 6.09 -6.90 -7.22
C THR A 109 5.99 -8.33 -7.76
N THR A 110 7.13 -8.95 -8.08
CA THR A 110 7.14 -10.34 -8.59
C THR A 110 6.73 -11.37 -7.54
N VAL A 111 7.00 -11.14 -6.26
CA VAL A 111 6.50 -11.98 -5.16
C VAL A 111 4.99 -11.80 -4.98
N ILE A 112 4.49 -10.56 -5.08
CA ILE A 112 3.05 -10.26 -5.02
C ILE A 112 2.31 -10.99 -6.16
N ASP A 113 2.82 -10.91 -7.39
CA ASP A 113 2.22 -11.59 -8.55
C ASP A 113 2.13 -13.11 -8.34
N GLY A 114 3.19 -13.74 -7.81
CA GLY A 114 3.17 -15.17 -7.48
C GLY A 114 2.17 -15.50 -6.37
N SER A 115 2.13 -14.71 -5.29
CA SER A 115 1.22 -14.93 -4.16
C SER A 115 -0.27 -14.82 -4.55
N MET A 116 -0.61 -13.89 -5.46
CA MET A 116 -1.97 -13.71 -5.97
C MET A 116 -2.46 -14.93 -6.73
N VAL A 117 -1.59 -15.60 -7.49
CA VAL A 117 -1.94 -16.84 -8.21
C VAL A 117 -2.30 -17.95 -7.23
N PHE A 118 -1.53 -18.14 -6.17
CA PHE A 118 -1.81 -19.18 -5.16
C PHE A 118 -3.09 -18.86 -4.35
N LEU A 119 -3.32 -17.59 -4.03
CA LEU A 119 -4.59 -17.14 -3.42
C LEU A 119 -5.77 -17.41 -4.34
N GLY A 120 -5.67 -17.10 -5.64
CA GLY A 120 -6.72 -17.38 -6.63
C GLY A 120 -7.04 -18.87 -6.74
N LEU A 121 -6.02 -19.73 -6.79
CA LEU A 121 -6.20 -21.19 -6.78
C LEU A 121 -6.88 -21.69 -5.50
N GLY A 122 -6.46 -21.17 -4.34
CA GLY A 122 -7.05 -21.52 -3.05
C GLY A 122 -8.52 -21.09 -2.95
N LEU A 123 -8.85 -19.87 -3.39
CA LEU A 123 -10.22 -19.37 -3.44
C LEU A 123 -11.08 -20.19 -4.40
N ALA A 124 -10.58 -20.52 -5.59
CA ALA A 124 -11.29 -21.36 -6.55
C ALA A 124 -11.61 -22.74 -5.96
N ALA A 125 -10.62 -23.39 -5.33
CA ALA A 125 -10.80 -24.67 -4.67
C ALA A 125 -11.79 -24.59 -3.50
N ALA A 126 -11.72 -23.53 -2.70
CA ALA A 126 -12.66 -23.29 -1.59
C ALA A 126 -14.09 -23.09 -2.09
N VAL A 127 -14.31 -22.30 -3.15
CA VAL A 127 -15.65 -22.12 -3.75
C VAL A 127 -16.20 -23.44 -4.26
N ILE A 128 -15.41 -24.22 -5.00
CA ILE A 128 -15.82 -25.55 -5.49
C ILE A 128 -16.17 -26.47 -4.31
N PHE A 129 -15.31 -26.51 -3.27
CA PHE A 129 -15.53 -27.32 -2.08
C PHE A 129 -16.80 -26.91 -1.34
N ILE A 130 -16.98 -25.63 -1.06
CA ILE A 130 -18.15 -25.08 -0.35
C ILE A 130 -19.44 -25.32 -1.16
N SER A 131 -19.39 -25.16 -2.48
CA SER A 131 -20.55 -25.42 -3.34
C SER A 131 -20.99 -26.88 -3.28
N VAL A 132 -20.05 -27.83 -3.35
CA VAL A 132 -20.35 -29.27 -3.30
C VAL A 132 -20.71 -29.71 -1.88
N TYR A 133 -19.83 -29.46 -0.91
CA TYR A 133 -20.04 -29.83 0.49
C TYR A 133 -21.30 -29.17 1.05
N GLY A 134 -21.48 -27.87 0.83
CA GLY A 134 -22.63 -27.12 1.32
C GLY A 134 -23.95 -27.53 0.66
N TYR A 135 -23.93 -28.06 -0.57
CA TYR A 135 -25.11 -28.68 -1.15
C TYR A 135 -25.47 -29.97 -0.42
N PHE A 136 -24.51 -30.90 -0.27
CA PHE A 136 -24.75 -32.18 0.39
C PHE A 136 -25.12 -32.03 1.88
N ASP A 137 -24.42 -31.18 2.62
CA ASP A 137 -24.71 -30.89 4.03
C ASP A 137 -26.13 -30.33 4.24
N ARG A 138 -26.61 -29.49 3.31
CA ARG A 138 -27.99 -28.99 3.34
C ARG A 138 -29.01 -30.01 2.89
N MET A 139 -28.68 -30.85 1.90
CA MET A 139 -29.55 -31.97 1.49
C MET A 139 -29.77 -32.95 2.63
N GLU A 140 -28.75 -33.25 3.44
CA GLU A 140 -28.87 -34.18 4.57
C GLU A 140 -29.73 -33.62 5.71
N LYS A 141 -29.76 -32.30 5.88
CA LYS A 141 -30.48 -31.60 6.97
C LYS A 141 -31.90 -31.18 6.62
N ALA A 142 -32.28 -31.20 5.34
CA ALA A 142 -33.62 -30.80 4.90
C ALA A 142 -34.66 -31.80 5.45
N LEU A 143 -35.61 -31.30 6.25
CA LEU A 143 -36.71 -32.11 6.79
C LEU A 143 -37.94 -32.04 5.90
N THR A 144 -38.06 -30.99 5.10
CA THR A 144 -39.15 -30.76 4.15
C THR A 144 -38.64 -30.45 2.74
N PRO A 145 -39.41 -30.75 1.68
CA PRO A 145 -39.01 -30.45 0.30
C PRO A 145 -38.76 -28.97 0.01
N GLU A 146 -39.37 -28.06 0.79
CA GLU A 146 -39.17 -26.61 0.66
C GLU A 146 -37.82 -26.14 1.22
N GLU A 147 -37.20 -26.93 2.10
CA GLU A 147 -35.89 -26.66 2.68
C GLU A 147 -34.73 -27.22 1.83
N GLU A 148 -35.03 -27.94 0.75
CA GLU A 148 -34.02 -28.52 -0.12
C GLU A 148 -33.20 -27.44 -0.85
N PRO A 149 -31.87 -27.52 -0.84
CA PRO A 149 -31.02 -26.57 -1.55
C PRO A 149 -31.21 -26.68 -3.06
N SER A 150 -31.24 -25.53 -3.73
CA SER A 150 -31.34 -25.46 -5.19
C SER A 150 -30.16 -26.14 -5.90
N PHE A 151 -30.45 -27.20 -6.65
CA PHE A 151 -29.48 -27.89 -7.49
C PHE A 151 -28.91 -26.97 -8.60
N THR A 152 -29.75 -26.12 -9.19
CA THR A 152 -29.32 -25.18 -10.23
C THR A 152 -28.32 -24.16 -9.69
N LEU A 153 -28.51 -23.69 -8.46
CA LEU A 153 -27.56 -22.81 -7.78
C LEU A 153 -26.22 -23.50 -7.49
N MET A 154 -26.25 -24.78 -7.09
CA MET A 154 -25.02 -25.58 -6.92
C MET A 154 -24.26 -25.68 -8.25
N VAL A 155 -24.93 -26.04 -9.34
CA VAL A 155 -24.30 -26.15 -10.68
C VAL A 155 -23.75 -24.80 -11.15
N LEU A 156 -24.48 -23.71 -10.93
CA LEU A 156 -24.01 -22.37 -11.30
C LEU A 156 -22.75 -21.97 -10.53
N THR A 157 -22.74 -22.17 -9.21
CA THR A 157 -21.57 -21.81 -8.38
C THR A 157 -20.37 -22.72 -8.65
N LEU A 158 -20.62 -24.00 -8.95
CA LEU A 158 -19.58 -24.95 -9.36
C LEU A 158 -18.95 -24.57 -10.71
N THR A 159 -19.76 -24.17 -11.70
CA THR A 159 -19.24 -23.75 -13.01
C THR A 159 -18.44 -22.46 -12.92
N LEU A 160 -18.87 -21.49 -12.11
CA LEU A 160 -18.10 -20.27 -11.82
C LEU A 160 -16.76 -20.59 -11.13
N GLY A 161 -16.77 -21.47 -10.12
CA GLY A 161 -15.55 -21.93 -9.44
C GLY A 161 -14.58 -22.63 -10.39
N ALA A 162 -15.09 -23.52 -11.26
CA ALA A 162 -14.28 -24.21 -12.27
C ALA A 162 -13.70 -23.26 -13.32
N ALA A 163 -14.48 -22.29 -13.81
CA ALA A 163 -13.99 -21.27 -14.74
C ALA A 163 -12.88 -20.43 -14.10
N TYR A 164 -13.05 -20.02 -12.85
CA TYR A 164 -12.04 -19.27 -12.11
C TYR A 164 -10.77 -20.09 -11.84
N LEU A 165 -10.90 -21.41 -11.58
CA LEU A 165 -9.77 -22.32 -11.46
C LEU A 165 -8.97 -22.41 -12.77
N ILE A 166 -9.66 -22.52 -13.91
CA ILE A 166 -9.02 -22.56 -15.25
C ILE A 166 -8.23 -21.28 -15.49
N ILE A 167 -8.83 -20.11 -15.23
CA ILE A 167 -8.14 -18.82 -15.36
C ILE A 167 -6.89 -18.79 -14.47
N SER A 168 -7.02 -19.19 -13.21
CA SER A 168 -5.90 -19.21 -12.26
C SER A 168 -4.76 -20.15 -12.70
N LEU A 169 -5.09 -21.30 -13.30
CA LEU A 169 -4.10 -22.23 -13.86
C LEU A 169 -3.40 -21.66 -15.10
N LEU A 170 -4.13 -20.94 -15.98
CA LEU A 170 -3.53 -20.24 -17.11
C LEU A 170 -2.53 -19.19 -16.64
N TYR A 171 -2.90 -18.39 -15.64
CA TYR A 171 -1.99 -17.43 -15.01
C TYR A 171 -0.76 -18.10 -14.39
N LEU A 172 -0.93 -19.20 -13.67
CA LEU A 172 0.19 -19.97 -13.11
C LEU A 172 1.12 -20.46 -14.22
N SER A 173 0.57 -20.99 -15.32
CA SER A 173 1.35 -21.49 -16.45
C SER A 173 2.18 -20.38 -17.11
N ALA A 174 1.58 -19.19 -17.28
CA ALA A 174 2.24 -18.03 -17.83
C ALA A 174 3.36 -17.52 -16.90
N TRP A 175 3.09 -17.44 -15.59
CA TRP A 175 4.07 -17.04 -14.58
C TRP A 175 5.27 -18.00 -14.54
N MET A 176 5.03 -19.32 -14.57
CA MET A 176 6.11 -20.31 -14.62
C MET A 176 6.94 -20.20 -15.91
N ALA A 177 6.29 -19.98 -17.05
CA ALA A 177 6.99 -19.78 -18.33
C ALA A 177 7.87 -18.52 -18.32
N GLN A 178 7.39 -17.42 -17.72
CA GLN A 178 8.17 -16.19 -17.53
C GLN A 178 9.38 -16.42 -16.61
N LYS A 179 9.18 -17.11 -15.49
CA LYS A 179 10.26 -17.43 -14.53
C LYS A 179 11.34 -18.31 -15.16
N LYS A 180 10.96 -19.32 -15.95
CA LYS A 180 11.90 -20.17 -16.69
C LYS A 180 12.75 -19.36 -17.68
N ARG A 181 12.12 -18.52 -18.50
CA ARG A 181 12.82 -17.64 -19.47
C ARG A 181 13.76 -16.65 -18.79
N HIS A 182 13.38 -16.13 -17.62
CA HIS A 182 14.24 -15.25 -16.85
C HIS A 182 15.50 -15.99 -16.38
N ASN A 183 15.35 -17.21 -15.84
CA ASN A 183 16.48 -18.02 -15.38
C ASN A 183 17.45 -18.37 -16.52
N GLU A 184 16.93 -18.80 -17.68
CA GLU A 184 17.74 -19.12 -18.86
C GLU A 184 18.55 -17.90 -19.38
N ARG A 185 17.96 -16.70 -19.33
CA ARG A 185 18.65 -15.45 -19.69
C ARG A 185 19.71 -15.01 -18.69
N THR A 186 19.52 -15.32 -17.40
CA THR A 186 20.53 -15.03 -16.37
C THR A 186 21.70 -16.02 -16.41
N GLU A 187 21.45 -17.28 -16.78
CA GLU A 187 22.50 -18.31 -16.93
C GLU A 187 23.36 -18.10 -18.18
N SER A 188 22.77 -17.63 -19.29
CA SER A 188 23.50 -17.33 -20.54
C SER A 188 24.34 -16.05 -20.52
N GLN A 189 24.23 -15.22 -19.48
CA GLN A 189 24.97 -13.96 -19.33
C GLN A 189 26.08 -14.02 -18.26
N ASN A 190 26.27 -15.18 -17.62
CA ASN A 190 27.35 -15.47 -16.68
C ASN A 190 28.34 -16.46 -17.32
#